data_AF-A0A538H4V5-F1
#
_entry.id   AF-A0A538H4V5-F1
#
_cell.length_a   1.000
_cell.length_b   1.000
_cell.length_c   1.000
_cell.angle_alpha   90.00
_cell.angle_beta   90.00
_cell.angle_gamma   90.00
#
_symmetry.space_group_name_H-M   'P 1'
#
loop_
_entity.id
_entity.type
_entity.pdbx_description
1 polymer ?
#
loop_
_entity_poly.entity_id
_entity_poly.type
_entity_poly.pdbx_seq_one_letter_code
_entity_poly.pdbx_strand_id
1 'polypeptide(L)'
;MGAQVAAFGLLFDAVDSVQSFVHVFIYVYILVIFVYVLTSWIPLPYSPALSRVQRFLYDVCNPYLRLFRRVLPSLGPLDLSPVLAVVVLFAVQRGLDALFARLH
;
A
#
# COMPACT_ATOMS: atom_id res chain seq x y z
N MET A 1 -25.02 -34.33 11.18
CA MET A 1 -23.63 -33.91 11.44
C MET A 1 -22.95 -33.25 10.24
N GLY A 2 -23.13 -33.69 8.98
CA GLY A 2 -22.43 -33.10 7.82
C GLY A 2 -22.77 -31.64 7.47
N ALA A 3 -24.02 -31.20 7.64
CA ALA A 3 -24.43 -29.82 7.27
C ALA A 3 -23.78 -28.73 8.13
N GLN A 4 -23.57 -29.00 9.42
CA GLN A 4 -22.90 -28.06 10.32
C GLN A 4 -21.40 -27.96 9.98
N VAL A 5 -20.74 -29.09 9.70
CA VAL A 5 -19.32 -29.12 9.29
C VAL A 5 -19.09 -28.37 7.97
N ALA A 6 -20.00 -28.52 7.00
CA ALA A 6 -19.95 -27.77 5.75
C ALA A 6 -20.13 -26.25 5.96
N ALA A 7 -21.05 -25.84 6.84
CA ALA A 7 -21.25 -24.43 7.17
C ALA A 7 -20.01 -23.82 7.84
N PHE A 8 -19.35 -24.55 8.75
CA PHE A 8 -18.08 -24.13 9.33
C PHE A 8 -16.96 -24.03 8.28
N GLY A 9 -16.83 -25.00 7.38
CA GLY A 9 -15.84 -24.97 6.29
C GLY A 9 -15.99 -23.73 5.39
N LEU A 10 -17.22 -23.40 4.98
CA LEU A 10 -17.50 -22.22 4.16
C LEU A 10 -17.12 -20.91 4.87
N LEU A 11 -17.28 -20.83 6.18
CA LEU A 11 -16.89 -19.65 6.95
C LEU A 11 -15.37 -19.51 7.03
N PHE A 12 -14.63 -20.61 7.18
CA PHE A 12 -13.16 -20.58 7.15
C PHE A 12 -12.64 -20.17 5.76
N ASP A 13 -13.17 -20.76 4.69
CA ASP A 13 -12.80 -20.41 3.31
C ASP A 13 -13.08 -18.93 3.00
N ALA A 14 -14.19 -18.38 3.53
CA ALA A 14 -14.52 -16.96 3.39
C ALA A 14 -13.51 -16.06 4.13
N VAL A 15 -13.10 -16.44 5.34
CA VAL A 15 -12.09 -15.69 6.11
C VAL A 15 -10.74 -15.70 5.39
N ASP A 16 -10.29 -16.86 4.92
CA ASP A 16 -9.02 -16.98 4.17
C ASP A 16 -9.04 -16.17 2.88
N SER A 17 -10.18 -16.16 2.18
CA SER A 17 -10.38 -15.35 0.98
C SER A 17 -10.27 -13.85 1.25
N VAL A 18 -10.89 -13.37 2.33
CA VAL A 18 -10.82 -11.96 2.74
C VAL A 18 -9.40 -11.59 3.17
N GLN A 19 -8.72 -12.44 3.94
CA GLN A 19 -7.34 -12.22 4.36
C GLN A 19 -6.41 -12.11 3.14
N SER A 20 -6.52 -13.04 2.19
CA SER A 20 -5.74 -13.02 0.96
C SER A 20 -6.00 -11.75 0.15
N PHE A 21 -7.26 -11.35 0.00
CA PHE A 21 -7.65 -10.12 -0.70
C PHE A 21 -7.00 -8.88 -0.07
N VAL A 22 -7.06 -8.75 1.26
CA VAL A 22 -6.46 -7.63 1.99
C VAL A 22 -4.94 -7.61 1.81
N HIS A 23 -4.28 -8.76 1.89
CA HIS A 23 -2.83 -8.86 1.66
C HIS A 23 -2.45 -8.41 0.25
N VAL A 24 -3.14 -8.91 -0.78
CA VAL A 24 -2.89 -8.53 -2.17
C VAL A 24 -3.14 -7.03 -2.37
N PHE A 25 -4.24 -6.50 -1.83
CA PHE A 25 -4.55 -5.07 -1.92
C PHE A 25 -3.44 -4.21 -1.32
N ILE A 26 -2.95 -4.57 -0.12
CA ILE A 26 -1.83 -3.89 0.52
C ILE A 26 -0.60 -3.96 -0.38
N TYR A 27 -0.21 -5.15 -0.87
CA TYR A 27 0.94 -5.33 -1.76
C TYR A 27 0.87 -4.46 -3.02
N VAL A 28 -0.28 -4.43 -3.68
CA VAL A 28 -0.51 -3.60 -4.87
C VAL A 28 -0.36 -2.12 -4.51
N TYR A 29 -0.92 -1.68 -3.38
CA TYR A 29 -0.79 -0.29 -2.93
C TYR A 29 0.67 0.08 -2.59
N ILE A 30 1.43 -0.84 -1.97
CA ILE A 30 2.88 -0.67 -1.73
C ILE A 30 3.58 -0.47 -3.07
N LEU A 31 3.29 -1.31 -4.06
CA LEU A 31 3.94 -1.26 -5.37
C LEU A 31 3.63 0.05 -6.11
N VAL A 32 2.40 0.55 -6.03
CA VAL A 32 2.00 1.86 -6.60
C VAL A 32 2.80 3.00 -5.96
N ILE A 33 2.89 3.02 -4.63
CA ILE A 33 3.69 4.04 -3.92
C ILE A 33 5.17 3.91 -4.27
N PHE A 34 5.69 2.69 -4.37
CA PHE A 34 7.08 2.43 -4.74
C PHE A 34 7.41 2.96 -6.14
N VAL A 35 6.55 2.71 -7.14
CA VAL A 35 6.69 3.25 -8.49
C VAL A 35 6.63 4.78 -8.49
N TYR A 36 5.75 5.38 -7.67
CA TYR A 36 5.71 6.84 -7.48
C TYR A 36 7.03 7.39 -6.93
N VAL A 37 7.63 6.74 -5.92
CA VAL A 37 8.94 7.15 -5.37
C VAL A 37 10.03 7.06 -6.43
N LEU A 38 10.12 5.93 -7.14
CA LEU A 38 11.12 5.71 -8.18
C LEU A 38 11.03 6.76 -9.29
N THR A 39 9.81 7.05 -9.76
CA THR A 39 9.58 8.06 -10.80
C THR A 39 9.78 9.50 -10.31
N SER A 40 9.78 9.74 -9.00
CA SER A 40 10.08 11.04 -8.41
C SER A 40 11.59 11.27 -8.22
N TRP A 41 12.36 10.22 -7.93
CA TRP A 41 13.79 10.31 -7.68
C TRP A 41 14.64 10.19 -8.94
N ILE A 42 14.18 9.38 -9.90
CA ILE A 42 14.88 9.18 -11.17
C ILE A 42 14.35 10.21 -12.17
N PRO A 43 15.18 11.16 -12.65
CA PRO A 43 14.79 12.05 -13.73
C PRO A 43 14.64 11.23 -15.02
N LEU A 44 13.39 10.92 -15.36
CA LEU A 44 13.05 10.15 -16.56
C LEU A 44 12.90 11.10 -17.76
N PRO A 45 13.29 10.65 -18.99
CA PRO A 45 13.13 11.45 -20.19
C PRO A 45 11.65 11.80 -20.40
N TYR A 46 11.41 13.04 -20.81
CA TYR A 46 10.05 13.59 -20.92
C TYR A 46 9.26 12.79 -21.98
N SER A 47 8.25 12.05 -21.54
CA SER A 47 7.33 11.34 -22.43
C SER A 47 5.88 11.55 -21.99
N PRO A 48 4.95 11.80 -22.93
CA PRO A 48 3.56 12.13 -22.59
C PRO A 48 2.78 10.98 -21.93
N ALA A 49 3.26 9.74 -22.05
CA ALA A 49 2.73 8.60 -21.31
C ALA A 49 3.18 8.65 -19.83
N LEU A 50 4.47 8.93 -19.61
CA LEU A 50 5.06 8.93 -18.27
C LEU A 50 4.59 10.12 -17.44
N SER A 51 4.41 11.30 -18.05
CA SER A 51 3.81 12.46 -17.39
C SER A 51 2.36 12.22 -16.95
N ARG A 52 1.60 11.40 -17.69
CA ARG A 52 0.23 11.01 -17.29
C ARG A 52 0.24 10.08 -16.09
N VAL A 53 1.13 9.08 -16.10
CA VAL A 53 1.30 8.15 -14.97
C VAL A 53 1.74 8.91 -13.72
N GLN A 54 2.74 9.78 -13.81
CA GLN A 54 3.20 10.59 -12.68
C GLN A 54 2.09 11.49 -12.12
N ARG A 55 1.25 12.09 -12.98
CA ARG A 55 0.14 12.94 -12.54
C ARG A 55 -0.95 12.13 -11.83
N PHE A 56 -1.29 10.96 -12.35
CA PHE A 56 -2.19 10.03 -11.68
C PHE A 56 -1.65 9.58 -10.32
N LEU A 57 -0.38 9.18 -10.26
CA LEU A 57 0.27 8.80 -9.00
C LEU A 57 0.30 9.96 -8.01
N TYR A 58 0.57 11.18 -8.49
CA TYR A 58 0.49 12.40 -7.68
C TYR A 58 -0.92 12.59 -7.14
N ASP A 59 -1.97 12.53 -7.96
CA ASP A 59 -3.35 12.75 -7.49
C ASP A 59 -3.80 11.71 -6.45
N VAL A 60 -3.40 10.45 -6.63
CA VAL A 60 -3.68 9.36 -5.68
C VAL A 60 -2.87 9.52 -4.38
N CYS A 61 -1.60 9.91 -4.47
CA CYS A 61 -0.72 10.03 -3.32
C CYS A 61 -0.92 11.36 -2.57
N ASN A 62 -1.30 12.44 -3.24
CA ASN A 62 -1.41 13.79 -2.67
C ASN A 62 -2.26 13.88 -1.39
N PRO A 63 -3.45 13.26 -1.25
CA PRO A 63 -4.19 13.28 0.01
C PRO A 63 -3.42 12.59 1.15
N TYR A 64 -2.72 11.49 0.85
CA TYR A 64 -1.90 10.76 1.80
C TYR A 64 -0.64 11.56 2.17
N LEU A 65 0.10 12.06 1.18
CA LEU A 65 1.30 12.87 1.36
C LEU A 65 1.01 14.19 2.11
N ARG A 66 -0.16 14.80 1.91
CA ARG A 66 -0.58 16.00 2.68
C ARG A 66 -0.66 15.76 4.17
N LEU A 67 -1.05 14.55 4.60
CA LEU A 67 -1.05 14.19 6.03
C LEU A 67 0.40 14.15 6.57
N PHE A 68 1.35 13.60 5.80
CA PHE A 68 2.75 13.51 6.21
C PHE A 68 3.55 14.81 6.06
N ARG A 69 3.18 15.69 5.12
CA ARG A 69 3.76 17.04 4.94
C ARG A 69 3.46 17.98 6.12
N ARG A 70 2.50 17.65 6.99
CA ARG A 70 2.32 18.37 8.27
C ARG A 70 3.39 18.00 9.30
N VAL A 71 4.01 16.83 9.16
CA VAL A 71 5.02 16.31 10.09
C VAL A 71 6.43 16.56 9.54
N LEU A 72 6.61 16.48 8.22
CA LEU A 72 7.89 16.72 7.55
C LEU A 72 7.87 18.01 6.73
N PRO A 73 8.85 18.92 6.89
CA PRO A 73 8.98 20.10 6.05
C PRO A 73 9.16 19.70 4.57
N SER A 74 8.52 20.44 3.66
CA SER A 74 8.64 20.20 2.21
C SER A 74 10.06 20.53 1.74
N LEU A 75 10.84 19.52 1.36
CA LEU A 75 12.21 19.68 0.84
C LEU A 75 12.26 19.98 -0.67
N GLY A 76 11.18 20.52 -1.26
CA GLY A 76 11.10 20.77 -2.69
C GLY A 76 10.99 19.48 -3.51
N PRO A 77 11.67 19.33 -4.67
CA PRO A 77 11.55 18.16 -5.54
C PRO A 77 12.12 16.85 -4.96
N LEU A 78 12.88 16.93 -3.86
CA LEU A 78 13.30 15.78 -3.05
C LEU A 78 12.27 15.54 -1.93
N ASP A 79 11.02 15.28 -2.31
CA ASP A 79 9.99 14.90 -1.33
C ASP A 79 10.42 13.56 -0.69
N LEU A 80 10.74 13.58 0.62
CA LEU A 80 11.04 12.38 1.43
C LEU A 80 9.77 11.68 1.94
N SER A 81 8.62 12.34 1.80
CA SER A 81 7.31 11.79 2.14
C SER A 81 6.98 10.43 1.51
N PRO A 82 7.43 10.09 0.28
CA PRO A 82 7.17 8.78 -0.32
C PRO A 82 7.97 7.66 0.34
N VAL A 83 9.19 7.92 0.81
CA VAL A 83 10.00 6.96 1.58
C VAL A 83 9.35 6.68 2.92
N LEU A 84 8.91 7.73 3.62
CA LEU A 84 8.21 7.58 4.89
C LEU A 84 6.93 6.75 4.71
N ALA A 85 6.19 6.97 3.62
CA ALA A 85 5.00 6.19 3.30
C ALA A 85 5.32 4.69 3.13
N VAL A 86 6.39 4.34 2.40
CA VAL A 86 6.84 2.94 2.25
C VAL A 86 7.24 2.33 3.59
N VAL A 87 7.99 3.06 4.43
CA VAL A 87 8.41 2.60 5.76
C VAL A 87 7.22 2.33 6.67
N VAL A 88 6.24 3.23 6.69
CA VAL A 88 4.99 3.06 7.45
C VAL A 88 4.22 1.84 6.96
N LEU A 89 4.13 1.64 5.65
CA LEU A 89 3.42 0.49 5.07
C LEU A 89 4.08 -0.84 5.44
N PHE A 90 5.41 -0.90 5.40
CA PHE A 90 6.17 -2.07 5.88
C PHE A 90 5.94 -2.34 7.37
N ALA A 91 5.89 -1.29 8.19
CA ALA A 91 5.62 -1.41 9.62
C ALA A 91 4.19 -1.93 9.89
N VAL A 92 3.19 -1.44 9.13
CA VAL A 92 1.80 -1.91 9.20
C VAL A 92 1.70 -3.37 8.78
N GLN A 93 2.33 -3.76 7.67
CA GLN A 93 2.33 -5.15 7.21
C GLN A 93 2.92 -6.09 8.26
N ARG A 94 4.10 -5.75 8.82
CA ARG A 94 4.72 -6.51 9.90
C ARG A 94 3.84 -6.60 11.15
N GLY A 95 3.13 -5.52 11.48
CA GLY A 95 2.18 -5.50 12.60
C GLY A 95 0.97 -6.40 12.37
N LEU A 96 0.42 -6.40 11.16
CA LEU A 96 -0.67 -7.30 10.76
C LEU A 96 -0.23 -8.76 10.78
N ASP A 97 0.91 -9.08 10.18
CA ASP A 97 1.47 -10.44 10.21
C ASP A 97 1.67 -10.93 11.64
N ALA A 98 2.18 -10.07 12.53
CA ALA A 98 2.36 -10.37 13.94
C ALA A 98 1.02 -10.54 14.69
N LEU A 99 -0.02 -9.79 14.33
CA LEU A 99 -1.36 -9.91 14.91
C LEU A 99 -2.04 -11.22 14.47
N PHE A 100 -1.99 -11.56 13.18
CA PHE A 100 -2.52 -12.82 12.67
C PHE A 100 -1.79 -14.03 13.26
N ALA A 101 -0.47 -13.95 13.41
CA ALA A 101 0.31 -14.98 14.09
C ALA A 101 0.02 -15.11 15.59
N ARG A 102 -0.65 -14.13 16.22
CA ARG A 102 -1.10 -14.20 17.63
C ARG A 102 -2.53 -14.73 17.77
N LEU A 103 -3.31 -14.68 16.69
CA LEU A 103 -4.70 -15.12 16.65
C LEU A 103 -4.85 -16.57 16.19
N HIS A 104 -3.80 -17.12 15.58
CA HIS A 104 -3.64 -18.54 15.27
C HIS A 104 -2.79 -19.21 16.36
#